data_AF-A0A6N8AC76-F1
#
_entry.id   AF-A0A6N8AC76-F1
#
_cell.length_a   1.000
_cell.length_b   1.000
_cell.length_c   1.000
_cell.angle_alpha   90.00
_cell.angle_beta   90.00
_cell.angle_gamma   90.00
#
_symmetry.space_group_name_H-M   'P 1'
#
loop_
_entity.id
_entity.type
_entity.pdbx_description
1 polymer ?
#
loop_
_entity_poly.entity_id
_entity_poly.type
_entity_poly.pdbx_seq_one_letter_code
_entity_poly.pdbx_strand_id
1 'polypeptide(L)' 'MTLLRAIALVAATAMLSGCGADGEPIQPTLNANVGVSNNGAYVSGGVGVNRGPLSVFFGL' A
#
# COMPACT_ATOMS: atom_id res chain seq x y z
N MET A 1 -30.20 24.28 3.99
CA MET A 1 -29.20 24.00 2.93
C MET A 1 -27.81 23.71 3.48
N THR A 2 -27.33 24.44 4.50
CA THR A 2 -26.00 24.23 5.13
C THR A 2 -25.92 22.99 6.03
N LEU A 3 -26.95 22.74 6.86
CA LEU A 3 -27.02 21.56 7.73
C LEU A 3 -26.99 20.24 6.94
N LEU A 4 -27.75 20.14 5.85
CA LEU A 4 -27.77 18.95 4.99
C LEU A 4 -26.40 18.67 4.36
N ARG A 5 -25.65 19.72 3.98
CA ARG A 5 -24.30 19.60 3.42
C ARG A 5 -23.29 19.11 4.46
N ALA A 6 -23.38 19.60 5.69
CA ALA A 6 -22.52 19.15 6.77
C ALA A 6 -22.74 17.65 7.08
N ILE A 7 -24.00 17.21 7.13
CA ILE A 7 -24.35 15.80 7.36
C ILE A 7 -23.81 14.92 6.22
N ALA A 8 -23.94 15.35 4.96
CA ALA A 8 -23.43 14.61 3.81
C ALA A 8 -21.90 14.48 3.82
N LEU A 9 -21.17 15.54 4.22
CA LEU A 9 -19.71 15.51 4.33
C LEU A 9 -19.24 14.54 5.42
N VAL A 10 -19.87 14.56 6.59
CA VAL A 10 -19.53 13.65 7.70
C VAL A 10 -19.79 12.19 7.30
N ALA A 11 -20.93 11.90 6.68
CA ALA A 11 -21.27 10.57 6.20
C ALA A 11 -20.27 10.05 5.15
N ALA A 12 -19.84 10.92 4.23
CA ALA A 12 -18.86 10.55 3.20
C ALA A 12 -17.49 10.22 3.82
N THR A 13 -17.03 10.97 4.82
CA THR A 13 -15.75 10.68 5.50
C THR A 13 -15.76 9.38 6.30
N ALA A 14 -16.88 9.06 6.96
CA ALA A 14 -17.03 7.84 7.74
C ALA A 14 -17.07 6.57 6.87
N MET A 15 -17.71 6.65 5.70
CA MET A 15 -17.72 5.54 4.73
C MET A 15 -16.33 5.28 4.15
N LEU A 16 -15.50 6.32 3.98
CA LEU A 16 -14.15 6.18 3.44
C LEU A 16 -13.19 5.50 4.43
N SER A 17 -13.32 5.76 5.73
CA SER A 17 -12.53 5.07 6.77
C SER A 17 -12.86 3.57 6.88
N GLY A 18 -14.11 3.19 6.63
CA GLY A 18 -14.53 1.79 6.68
C GLY A 18 -14.13 0.96 5.45
N CYS A 19 -13.74 1.60 4.34
CA CYS A 19 -13.45 0.92 3.08
C CYS A 19 -11.96 0.52 2.91
N GLY A 20 -11.08 0.75 3.88
CA GLY A 20 -9.69 0.33 3.66
C GLY A 20 -8.61 0.54 4.71
N ALA A 21 -8.91 1.06 5.90
CA ALA A 21 -7.88 1.23 6.93
C ALA A 21 -7.48 -0.10 7.61
N ASP A 22 -8.44 -1.04 7.73
CA ASP A 22 -8.31 -2.28 8.50
C ASP A 22 -8.61 -3.54 7.65
N GLY A 23 -8.18 -3.56 6.39
CA GLY A 23 -8.24 -4.80 5.60
C GLY A 23 -7.30 -5.86 6.19
N GLU A 24 -7.73 -7.14 6.24
CA GLU A 24 -6.93 -8.30 6.66
C GLU A 24 -5.45 -8.16 6.27
N PRO A 25 -4.50 -8.61 7.11
CA PRO A 25 -3.07 -8.55 6.80
C PRO A 25 -2.79 -9.26 5.47
N ILE A 26 -2.67 -8.49 4.39
CA ILE A 26 -2.28 -8.98 3.08
C ILE A 26 -0.80 -9.31 3.13
N GLN A 27 -0.44 -10.52 2.69
CA GLN A 27 0.93 -10.99 2.80
C GLN A 27 1.82 -10.19 1.82
N PRO A 28 2.76 -9.37 2.33
CA PRO A 28 3.67 -8.63 1.47
C PRO A 28 4.66 -9.60 0.82
N THR A 29 5.02 -9.36 -0.44
CA THR A 29 6.09 -10.08 -1.13
C THR A 29 7.40 -9.36 -0.91
N LEU A 30 8.34 -10.01 -0.23
CA LEU A 30 9.67 -9.46 0.03
C LEU A 30 10.65 -10.11 -0.95
N ASN A 31 11.26 -9.31 -1.82
CA ASN A 31 12.35 -9.73 -2.70
C ASN A 31 13.64 -9.09 -2.23
N ALA A 32 14.61 -9.90 -1.80
CA ALA A 32 15.96 -9.47 -1.51
C ALA A 32 16.92 -10.22 -2.44
N ASN A 33 17.74 -9.49 -3.18
CA ASN A 33 18.73 -10.03 -4.10
C ASN A 33 20.12 -9.53 -3.71
N VAL A 34 21.07 -10.46 -3.62
CA VAL A 34 22.48 -10.16 -3.36
C VAL A 34 23.26 -10.59 -4.60
N GLY A 35 23.74 -9.60 -5.35
CA GLY A 35 24.56 -9.81 -6.54
C GLY A 35 26.03 -9.56 -6.23
N VAL A 36 26.91 -10.42 -6.73
CA VAL A 36 28.36 -10.20 -6.69
C VAL A 36 28.84 -9.99 -8.12
N SER A 37 29.46 -8.85 -8.38
CA SER A 37 30.07 -8.50 -9.66
C SER A 37 31.57 -8.27 -9.46
N ASN A 38 32.33 -8.24 -10.56
CA ASN A 38 33.77 -7.93 -10.52
C ASN A 38 34.08 -6.56 -9.88
N ASN A 39 33.09 -5.65 -9.80
CA ASN A 39 33.20 -4.35 -9.15
C ASN A 39 32.73 -4.31 -7.68
N GLY A 40 32.36 -5.44 -7.09
CA GLY A 40 31.90 -5.55 -5.69
C GLY A 40 30.54 -6.24 -5.53
N ALA A 41 30.09 -6.34 -4.29
CA ALA A 41 28.78 -6.89 -3.95
C ALA A 41 27.73 -5.76 -3.87
N TYR A 42 26.56 -5.98 -4.45
CA TYR A 42 25.42 -5.08 -4.35
C TYR A 42 24.21 -5.84 -3.80
N VAL A 43 23.46 -5.15 -2.94
CA VAL A 43 22.20 -5.63 -2.39
C VAL A 43 21.10 -4.80 -3.00
N SER A 44 20.17 -5.47 -3.67
CA SER A 44 18.92 -4.89 -4.15
C SER A 44 17.77 -5.53 -3.38
N GLY A 45 16.81 -4.72 -2.97
CA GLY A 45 15.69 -5.22 -2.18
C GLY A 45 14.42 -4.43 -2.49
N GLY A 46 13.30 -5.13 -2.57
CA GLY A 46 12.00 -4.52 -2.77
C GLY A 46 10.89 -5.23 -2.02
N VAL A 47 9.93 -4.44 -1.56
CA VAL A 47 8.72 -4.90 -0.88
C VAL A 47 7.53 -4.60 -1.78
N GLY A 48 6.83 -5.66 -2.17
CA GLY A 48 5.61 -5.60 -2.94
C GLY A 48 4.39 -5.90 -2.07
N VAL A 49 3.28 -5.24 -2.39
CA VAL A 49 1.97 -5.50 -1.81
C VAL A 49 1.01 -5.75 -2.96
N ASN A 50 0.38 -6.92 -2.97
CA ASN A 50 -0.61 -7.30 -3.98
C ASN A 50 -1.98 -7.47 -3.31
N ARG A 51 -2.97 -6.69 -3.77
CA ARG A 51 -4.37 -6.80 -3.35
C ARG A 51 -5.25 -6.93 -4.60
N GLY A 52 -5.46 -8.16 -5.06
CA GLY A 52 -6.25 -8.42 -6.27
C GLY A 52 -5.61 -7.76 -7.51
N PRO A 53 -6.35 -6.96 -8.31
CA PRO A 53 -5.78 -6.30 -9.50
C PRO A 53 -4.83 -5.13 -9.18
N LEU A 54 -4.72 -4.71 -7.91
CA LEU A 54 -3.84 -3.62 -7.49
C LEU A 54 -2.53 -4.18 -6.93
N SER A 55 -1.41 -3.82 -7.55
CA SER A 55 -0.06 -4.11 -7.09
C SER A 55 0.70 -2.81 -6.85
N VAL A 56 1.36 -2.71 -5.69
CA VAL A 56 2.26 -1.60 -5.36
C VAL A 56 3.61 -2.20 -5.01
N PHE A 57 4.67 -1.71 -5.64
CA PHE A 57 6.03 -2.21 -5.43
C PHE A 57 6.96 -1.05 -5.09
N PHE A 58 7.70 -1.19 -3.99
CA PHE A 58 8.74 -0.26 -3.57
C PHE A 58 10.08 -1.00 -3.53
N GLY A 59 11.05 -0.57 -4.34
CA GLY A 59 12.38 -1.18 -4.40
C GLY A 59 13.51 -0.16 -4.45
N LEU A 60 14.69 -0.61 -4.02
CA LEU A 60 15.98 0.09 -4.12
C LEU A 60 16.86 -0.53 -5.21
#